data_AF-A0A1I5PCM1-F1
#
_entry.id   AF-A0A1I5PCM1-F1
#
_cell.length_a   1.000
_cell.length_b   1.000
_cell.length_c   1.000
_cell.angle_alpha   90.00
_cell.angle_beta   90.00
_cell.angle_gamma   90.00
#
_symmetry.space_group_name_H-M   'P 1'
#
loop_
_entity.id
_entity.type
_entity.pdbx_description
1 polymer ?
#
loop_
_entity_poly.entity_id
_entity_poly.type
_entity_poly.pdbx_seq_one_letter_code
_entity_poly.pdbx_strand_id
1 'polypeptide(L)' 'MTRSEFKALSRRARLRETPSRDAAYMVLVGGVRPGVAAREVGTSPQALTNILRKLRDAMDEPAHRGRPHAIADLHIRK' A
#
# COMPACT_ATOMS: atom_id res chain seq x y z
N MET A 1 3.45 -8.97 10.83
CA MET A 1 3.93 -7.60 11.11
C MET A 1 3.14 -7.05 12.28
N THR A 2 3.79 -6.32 13.18
CA THR A 2 3.18 -5.65 14.34
C THR A 2 2.69 -4.25 13.98
N ARG A 3 1.82 -3.67 14.82
CA ARG A 3 1.31 -2.30 14.65
C ARG A 3 2.44 -1.25 14.59
N SER A 4 3.48 -1.42 15.41
CA SER A 4 4.61 -0.50 15.49
C SER A 4 5.46 -0.54 14.22
N GLU A 5 5.72 -1.73 13.68
CA GLU A 5 6.42 -1.92 12.40
C GLU A 5 5.63 -1.31 11.24
N PHE A 6 4.32 -1.53 11.17
CA PHE A 6 3.47 -0.91 10.14
C PHE A 6 3.49 0.62 10.23
N LYS A 7 3.47 1.19 11.44
CA LYS A 7 3.56 2.64 11.64
C LYS A 7 4.93 3.20 11.22
N ALA A 8 6.01 2.46 11.44
CA ALA A 8 7.34 2.84 10.96
C ALA A 8 7.41 2.78 9.42
N LEU A 9 6.91 1.69 8.83
CA LEU A 9 6.89 1.49 7.39
C LEU A 9 6.00 2.51 6.66
N SER A 10 4.82 2.79 7.19
CA SER A 10 3.89 3.80 6.64
C SER A 10 4.50 5.20 6.63
N ARG A 11 5.26 5.55 7.69
CA ARG A 11 6.00 6.82 7.75
C ARG A 11 7.13 6.85 6.72
N ARG A 12 7.88 5.75 6.58
CA ARG A 12 8.95 5.61 5.59
C ARG A 12 8.43 5.74 4.15
N ALA A 13 7.30 5.09 3.85
CA ALA A 13 6.61 5.17 2.57
C ALA A 13 5.86 6.50 2.35
N ARG A 14 5.94 7.46 3.30
CA ARG A 14 5.25 8.76 3.28
C ARG A 14 3.77 8.64 2.95
N LEU A 15 3.10 7.62 3.49
CA LEU A 15 1.68 7.37 3.24
C LEU A 15 0.80 8.32 4.03
N ARG A 16 -0.14 8.96 3.33
CA ARG A 16 -1.22 9.73 3.95
C ARG A 16 -2.20 8.81 4.68
N GLU A 17 -2.84 9.34 5.72
CA GLU A 17 -3.95 8.69 6.41
C GLU A 17 -5.15 8.66 5.45
N THR A 18 -5.42 7.48 4.90
CA THR A 18 -6.46 7.24 3.89
C THR A 18 -7.15 5.92 4.19
N PRO A 19 -8.40 5.70 3.75
CA PRO A 19 -9.10 4.42 3.94
C PRO A 19 -8.30 3.22 3.38
N SER A 20 -7.58 3.41 2.28
CA SER A 20 -6.69 2.40 1.69
C SER A 20 -5.50 2.02 2.57
N ARG A 21 -5.01 2.94 3.40
CA ARG A 21 -3.97 2.65 4.40
C ARG A 21 -4.53 1.80 5.54
N ASP A 22 -5.76 2.06 5.95
CA ASP A 22 -6.44 1.29 7.00
C ASP A 22 -6.74 -0.14 6.52
N ALA A 23 -7.19 -0.30 5.27
CA ALA A 23 -7.29 -1.61 4.61
C ALA A 23 -5.93 -2.34 4.59
N ALA A 24 -4.85 -1.65 4.25
CA ALA A 24 -3.51 -2.25 4.24
C ALA A 24 -3.05 -2.68 5.64
N TYR A 25 -3.43 -1.95 6.68
CA TYR A 25 -3.21 -2.34 8.07
C TYR A 25 -3.94 -3.63 8.41
N MET A 26 -5.23 -3.75 8.06
CA MET A 26 -6.00 -4.98 8.27
C MET A 26 -5.39 -6.19 7.56
N VAL A 27 -4.85 -6.01 6.35
CA VAL A 27 -4.20 -7.09 5.60
C VAL A 27 -2.90 -7.52 6.26
N LEU A 28 -2.01 -6.57 6.58
CA LEU A 28 -0.63 -6.90 6.97
C LEU A 28 -0.45 -7.16 8.47
N VAL A 29 -1.33 -6.60 9.31
CA VAL A 29 -1.33 -6.81 10.77
C VAL A 29 -2.44 -7.79 11.17
N GLY A 30 -3.62 -7.67 10.57
CA GLY A 30 -4.78 -8.53 10.88
C GLY A 30 -4.87 -9.81 10.06
N GLY A 31 -4.05 -9.99 9.02
CA GLY A 31 -4.10 -11.19 8.15
C GLY A 31 -5.37 -11.27 7.29
N VAL A 32 -6.14 -10.18 7.18
CA VAL A 32 -7.40 -10.15 6.43
C VAL A 32 -7.11 -10.24 4.93
N ARG A 33 -7.99 -10.91 4.18
CA ARG A 33 -7.88 -10.97 2.71
C ARG A 33 -8.05 -9.56 2.12
N PRO A 34 -7.23 -9.14 1.14
CA PRO A 34 -7.28 -7.78 0.57
C PRO A 34 -8.67 -7.36 0.06
N GLY A 35 -9.40 -8.28 -0.58
CA GLY A 35 -10.75 -8.00 -1.07
C GLY A 35 -11.77 -7.76 0.05
N VAL A 36 -11.60 -8.41 1.21
CA VAL A 36 -12.45 -8.19 2.38
C VAL A 36 -12.06 -6.86 3.02
N ALA A 37 -10.77 -6.66 3.32
CA ALA A 37 -10.28 -5.41 3.90
C ALA A 37 -10.66 -4.18 3.09
N ALA A 38 -10.61 -4.25 1.75
CA ALA A 38 -11.04 -3.14 0.90
C ALA A 38 -12.52 -2.79 1.08
N ARG A 39 -13.38 -3.81 1.18
CA ARG A 39 -14.83 -3.64 1.39
C ARG A 39 -15.14 -3.10 2.78
N GLU A 40 -14.44 -3.57 3.80
CA GLU A 40 -14.67 -3.16 5.21
C GLU A 40 -14.45 -1.65 5.43
N VAL A 41 -13.45 -1.05 4.77
CA VAL A 41 -13.20 0.41 4.84
C VAL A 41 -13.71 1.19 3.64
N GLY A 42 -14.49 0.55 2.76
CA GLY A 42 -15.11 1.22 1.62
C GLY A 42 -14.12 1.81 0.60
N THR A 43 -12.95 1.18 0.43
CA THR A 43 -11.94 1.59 -0.56
C THR A 43 -11.95 0.71 -1.81
N SER A 44 -11.44 1.24 -2.92
CA SER A 44 -11.24 0.45 -4.14
C SER A 44 -10.12 -0.58 -3.95
N PRO A 45 -10.29 -1.83 -4.44
CA PRO A 45 -9.23 -2.84 -4.46
C PRO A 45 -7.94 -2.35 -5.16
N GLN A 46 -8.07 -1.49 -6.17
CA GLN A 46 -6.94 -0.90 -6.88
C GLN A 46 -6.17 0.08 -5.97
N ALA A 47 -6.89 0.91 -5.21
CA ALA A 47 -6.27 1.84 -4.27
C ALA A 47 -5.53 1.11 -3.15
N LEU A 48 -6.10 0.02 -2.63
CA LEU A 48 -5.42 -0.88 -1.69
C LEU A 48 -4.16 -1.49 -2.31
N THR A 49 -4.25 -2.03 -3.52
CA THR A 49 -3.09 -2.64 -4.22
C THR A 49 -1.95 -1.63 -4.41
N ASN A 50 -2.27 -0.38 -4.77
CA ASN A 50 -1.29 0.69 -4.89
C ASN A 50 -0.59 1.00 -3.56
N ILE A 51 -1.31 0.98 -2.44
CA ILE A 51 -0.71 1.16 -1.10
C ILE A 51 0.18 -0.04 -0.75
N LEU A 52 -0.28 -1.27 -0.96
CA LEU A 52 0.51 -2.48 -0.69
C LEU A 52 1.80 -2.50 -1.51
N ARG A 53 1.75 -2.06 -2.77
CA ARG A 53 2.94 -1.92 -3.62
C ARG A 53 3.92 -0.90 -3.04
N LYS A 54 3.45 0.30 -2.67
CA LYS A 54 4.30 1.32 -2.02
C LYS A 54 4.93 0.86 -0.71
N LEU A 55 4.18 0.09 0.09
CA LEU A 55 4.70 -0.51 1.33
C LEU A 55 5.77 -1.56 1.02
N ARG A 56 5.57 -2.38 -0.02
CA ARG A 56 6.58 -3.35 -0.48
C ARG A 56 7.84 -2.65 -0.98
N ASP A 57 7.70 -1.63 -1.82
CA ASP A 57 8.82 -0.82 -2.30
C ASP A 57 9.62 -0.22 -1.12
N ALA A 58 8.92 0.26 -0.08
CA ALA A 58 9.56 0.80 1.12
C ALA A 58 10.20 -0.25 2.05
N MET A 59 9.79 -1.52 1.96
CA MET A 59 10.44 -2.65 2.63
C MET A 59 11.69 -3.10 1.88
N ASP A 60 11.63 -3.08 0.54
CA ASP A 60 12.70 -3.54 -0.34
C ASP A 60 13.82 -2.52 -0.50
N GLU A 61 13.53 -1.21 -0.49
CA GLU A 61 14.59 -0.18 -0.54
C GLU A 61 15.46 -0.24 0.74
N PRO A 62 16.77 -0.49 0.66
CA PRO A 62 17.70 -0.12 1.73
C PRO A 62 18.10 1.35 1.54
N ALA A 63 17.45 2.25 2.28
CA ALA A 63 17.78 3.67 2.53
C ALA A 63 18.25 4.63 1.40
N HIS A 64 18.55 4.21 0.17
CA HIS A 64 19.03 5.10 -0.88
C HIS A 64 18.99 4.48 -2.27
N ARG A 65 17.86 4.57 -2.98
CA ARG A 65 17.91 4.78 -4.44
C ARG A 65 16.62 5.40 -4.94
N GLY A 66 16.65 6.71 -5.13
CA GLY A 66 15.63 7.41 -5.90
C GLY A 66 15.44 6.74 -7.27
N ARG A 67 14.23 6.25 -7.52
CA ARG A 67 13.74 6.02 -8.87
C ARG A 67 12.23 6.25 -8.91
N PRO A 68 11.75 7.12 -9.81
CA PRO A 68 10.31 7.38 -9.93
C PRO A 68 9.65 6.12 -10.49
N HIS A 69 8.61 5.63 -9.82
CA HIS A 69 7.75 4.59 -10.37
C HIS A 69 6.82 5.22 -11.43
N ALA A 70 7.40 5.55 -12.58
CA ALA A 70 6.66 5.64 -13.83
C ALA A 70 6.47 4.22 -14.35
N ILE A 71 5.25 3.67 -14.26
CA ILE A 71 4.51 2.99 -15.34
C ILE A 71 3.22 2.35 -14.81
N ALA A 72 2.08 2.77 -15.36
CA ALA A 72 1.01 1.93 -15.92
C ALA A 72 -0.36 2.66 -15.93
N ASP A 73 -0.58 3.52 -16.92
CA ASP A 73 -1.84 3.47 -17.68
C ASP A 73 -1.50 3.74 -19.15
N LEU A 74 -1.02 2.70 -19.81
CA LEU A 74 -1.00 2.61 -21.27
C LEU A 74 -2.35 2.00 -21.67
N HIS A 75 -3.41 2.80 -21.68
CA HIS A 75 -4.61 2.46 -22.44
C HIS A 75 -4.47 3.01 -23.87
N ILE A 76 -3.73 2.26 -24.69
CA ILE A 76 -3.94 2.23 -26.14
C ILE A 76 -5.05 1.22 -26.38
N ARG A 77 -6.23 1.68 -26.81
CA ARG A 77 -7.07 0.93 -27.76
C ARG A 77 -7.82 1.91 -28.68
N LYS A 78 -7.32 1.93 -29.93
CA LYS A 78 -7.93 2.19 -31.25
C LYS A 78 -8.94 3.32 -31.38
#